data_AF-A0A3C1WST9-F1
#
_entry.id   AF-A0A3C1WST9-F1
#
_cell.length_a   1.000
_cell.length_b   1.000
_cell.length_c   1.000
_cell.angle_alpha   90.00
_cell.angle_beta   90.00
_cell.angle_gamma   90.00
#
_symmetry.space_group_name_H-M   'P 1'
#
loop_
_entity.id
_entity.type
_entity.pdbx_description
1 polymer ?
#
loop_
_entity_poly.entity_id
_entity_poly.type
_entity_poly.pdbx_seq_one_letter_code
_entity_poly.pdbx_strand_id
1 'polypeptide(L)'
;MNYCRKCGAPLAPGQKFCTKCGTPVLDDNQQSSQPQSGFQQNSQSQNDFQQNSQTQSGFQQNSQPQSGFQQNTQTQNDQQNQWQNTQQNQWQNSQPNQRPYAQAAPKKPVNVGLIVGIIAAVVAVIILIFGINFYRHTIILKDYVKVDYTGFEDYGTAEPSIDTDKLDEKIGKLYGLSNKDIEDYNSLSELGGDLKKAMTIDSFVESIDAEADSKTDGKLSNGDSVKVKISYSKAYAKKLGLHVFGSTYNAKANGLKQGTVINPFESLDVKLTGALPYLVVNMTVDENSDFYDDEFRISGDDVDELGNRFYLSDSGDEFTITFNGEDDLENGIIYAPKEKTYKVGDVDTYVSDPSQLNSDDRKQLEGHAKKYLKDNDYDLKNLQLVGCMTGMGKPGEVGYNSAMEIVYVVLSYDYYDDWNETTTTEYLYVQFPEVVKQSDGSLYYYSGEDDSNLYYSFISDDFSDIGRVKTAITLNGYRVIADSSLEN
;
A
#
# COMPACT_ATOMS: atom_id res chain seq x y z
N MET A 1 -13.45 14.11 -26.64
CA MET A 1 -12.56 14.37 -25.49
C MET A 1 -12.10 13.02 -24.99
N ASN A 2 -10.80 12.86 -24.75
CA ASN A 2 -10.26 11.61 -24.20
C ASN A 2 -10.34 11.67 -22.67
N TYR A 3 -10.43 10.52 -22.02
CA TYR A 3 -10.46 10.39 -20.57
C TYR A 3 -9.39 9.39 -20.12
N CYS A 4 -8.82 9.59 -18.93
CA CYS A 4 -7.82 8.70 -18.39
C CYS A 4 -8.39 7.30 -18.14
N ARG A 5 -7.78 6.27 -18.73
CA ARG A 5 -8.22 4.86 -18.58
C ARG A 5 -8.10 4.33 -17.13
N LYS A 6 -7.35 5.00 -16.23
CA LYS A 6 -7.19 4.60 -14.81
C LYS A 6 -8.14 5.33 -13.85
N CYS A 7 -8.36 6.64 -14.01
CA CYS A 7 -9.13 7.45 -13.05
C CYS A 7 -10.31 8.24 -13.65
N GLY A 8 -10.58 8.12 -14.95
CA GLY A 8 -11.70 8.80 -15.60
C GLY A 8 -11.56 10.33 -15.77
N ALA A 9 -10.47 10.95 -15.32
CA ALA A 9 -10.25 12.39 -15.48
C ALA A 9 -10.17 12.79 -16.97
N PRO A 10 -10.75 13.95 -17.38
CA PRO A 10 -10.65 14.43 -18.76
C PRO A 10 -9.21 14.78 -19.13
N LEU A 11 -8.82 14.44 -20.36
CA LEU A 11 -7.50 14.70 -20.92
C LEU A 11 -7.59 15.80 -21.99
N ALA A 12 -6.68 16.76 -21.92
CA ALA A 12 -6.49 17.76 -22.97
C ALA A 12 -5.82 17.13 -24.21
N PRO A 13 -6.08 17.63 -25.43
CA PRO A 13 -5.43 17.12 -26.65
C PRO A 13 -3.90 17.15 -26.55
N GLY A 14 -3.24 16.03 -26.83
CA GLY A 14 -1.78 15.91 -26.79
C GLY A 14 -1.15 15.74 -25.40
N GLN A 15 -1.92 15.58 -24.32
CA GLN A 15 -1.36 15.23 -23.01
C GLN A 15 -0.76 13.82 -23.02
N LYS A 16 0.53 13.71 -22.70
CA LYS A 16 1.26 12.42 -22.59
C LYS A 16 0.99 11.67 -21.29
N PHE A 17 0.54 12.35 -20.24
CA PHE A 17 0.27 11.78 -18.92
C PHE A 17 -0.97 12.44 -18.30
N CYS A 18 -1.71 11.69 -17.49
CA CYS A 18 -2.85 12.23 -16.74
C CYS A 18 -2.36 13.08 -15.56
N THR A 19 -2.69 14.37 -15.57
CA THR A 19 -2.36 15.35 -14.51
C THR A 19 -3.07 15.11 -13.17
N LYS A 20 -3.88 14.05 -13.04
CA LYS A 20 -4.56 13.66 -11.79
C LYS A 20 -4.05 12.37 -11.15
N CYS A 21 -3.37 11.49 -11.91
CA CYS A 21 -2.93 10.19 -11.38
C CYS A 21 -1.63 9.66 -12.02
N GLY A 22 -0.88 10.51 -12.74
CA GLY A 22 0.40 10.19 -13.38
C GLY A 22 0.34 9.18 -14.53
N THR A 23 -0.81 8.56 -14.81
CA THR A 23 -0.90 7.45 -15.76
C THR A 23 -0.61 7.92 -17.19
N PRO A 24 0.32 7.28 -17.93
CA PRO A 24 0.63 7.64 -19.31
C PRO A 24 -0.60 7.47 -20.21
N VAL A 25 -0.75 8.41 -21.14
CA VAL A 25 -1.78 8.38 -22.18
C VAL A 25 -1.18 7.66 -23.38
N LEU A 26 -1.71 6.49 -23.68
CA LEU A 26 -1.33 5.72 -24.86
C LEU A 26 -2.06 6.30 -26.08
N ASP A 27 -1.30 6.90 -27.00
CA ASP A 27 -1.82 7.29 -28.31
C ASP A 27 -1.98 6.05 -29.19
N ASP A 28 -3.22 5.70 -29.56
CA ASP A 28 -3.56 4.49 -30.35
C ASP A 28 -3.15 4.63 -31.85
N ASN A 29 -2.03 5.29 -32.16
CA ASN A 29 -1.65 5.63 -33.53
C ASN A 29 -0.13 5.52 -33.82
N GLN A 30 0.47 4.37 -33.52
CA GLN A 30 1.57 3.77 -34.30
C GLN A 30 1.88 2.34 -33.83
N GLN A 31 1.84 1.36 -34.73
CA GLN A 31 2.30 -0.01 -34.45
C GLN A 31 3.10 -0.55 -35.65
N SER A 32 4.41 -0.28 -35.70
CA SER A 32 5.34 -0.99 -36.60
C SER A 32 6.83 -0.78 -36.25
N SER A 33 7.36 -1.49 -35.25
CA SER A 33 8.75 -2.03 -35.25
C SER A 33 9.04 -2.83 -33.98
N GLN A 34 9.96 -3.81 -34.08
CA GLN A 34 10.42 -4.67 -32.99
C GLN A 34 11.47 -3.97 -32.10
N PRO A 35 11.72 -4.48 -30.87
CA PRO A 35 12.65 -3.82 -29.94
C PRO A 35 14.12 -3.91 -30.40
N GLN A 36 14.79 -2.76 -30.43
CA GLN A 36 16.25 -2.68 -30.34
C GLN A 36 16.66 -2.33 -28.90
N SER A 37 17.23 -3.30 -28.21
CA SER A 37 18.07 -3.06 -27.04
C SER A 37 19.43 -2.51 -27.49
N GLY A 38 19.90 -1.44 -26.86
CA GLY A 38 21.16 -0.82 -27.27
C GLY A 38 21.57 0.37 -26.40
N PHE A 39 22.15 0.10 -25.24
CA PHE A 39 23.15 0.97 -24.63
C PHE A 39 24.41 0.15 -24.38
N GLN A 40 25.52 0.56 -25.00
CA GLN A 40 26.82 -0.09 -24.85
C GLN A 40 27.50 0.42 -23.58
N GLN A 41 27.82 -0.48 -22.65
CA GLN A 41 28.95 -0.25 -21.75
C GLN A 41 30.24 -0.67 -22.48
N ASN A 42 31.30 0.11 -22.27
CA ASN A 42 32.62 -0.14 -22.83
C ASN A 42 33.54 -0.72 -21.74
N SER A 43 33.89 -2.00 -21.84
CA SER A 43 34.98 -2.60 -21.09
C SER A 43 35.60 -3.75 -21.89
N GLN A 44 36.94 -3.81 -21.90
CA GLN A 44 37.72 -4.73 -22.73
C GLN A 44 37.88 -6.09 -22.03
N SER A 45 37.59 -7.18 -22.74
CA SER A 45 38.28 -8.48 -22.57
C SER A 45 37.93 -9.44 -23.74
N GLN A 46 38.78 -10.46 -23.95
CA GLN A 46 38.86 -11.22 -25.20
C GLN A 46 37.91 -12.43 -25.29
N ASN A 47 37.69 -12.91 -26.52
CA ASN A 47 37.04 -14.18 -26.89
C ASN A 47 37.88 -15.40 -26.41
N ASP A 48 37.52 -16.69 -26.56
CA ASP A 48 36.62 -17.42 -27.50
C ASP A 48 36.15 -18.75 -26.86
N PHE A 49 34.94 -19.25 -27.19
CA PHE A 49 34.75 -20.58 -27.84
C PHE A 49 33.29 -20.87 -28.29
N GLN A 50 33.11 -21.89 -29.15
CA GLN A 50 31.89 -22.20 -29.94
C GLN A 50 31.06 -23.40 -29.44
N GLN A 51 29.75 -23.43 -29.77
CA GLN A 51 28.89 -24.55 -30.30
C GLN A 51 27.40 -24.11 -30.19
N ASN A 52 26.44 -24.23 -31.13
CA ASN A 52 26.09 -25.12 -32.27
C ASN A 52 25.19 -26.35 -31.94
N SER A 53 23.89 -26.27 -32.25
CA SER A 53 22.99 -27.32 -32.84
C SER A 53 21.51 -26.84 -32.82
N GLN A 54 20.77 -26.80 -33.94
CA GLN A 54 19.82 -27.82 -34.49
C GLN A 54 18.62 -28.15 -33.55
N THR A 55 17.34 -28.31 -33.95
CA THR A 55 16.61 -28.57 -35.24
C THR A 55 15.11 -28.19 -35.00
N GLN A 56 14.35 -27.45 -35.82
CA GLN A 56 13.70 -27.69 -37.14
C GLN A 56 12.42 -28.59 -37.16
N SER A 57 11.52 -28.29 -38.11
CA SER A 57 10.18 -28.86 -38.48
C SER A 57 8.96 -28.28 -37.71
N GLY A 58 7.85 -27.81 -38.32
CA GLY A 58 7.31 -27.87 -39.70
C GLY A 58 6.13 -28.87 -39.75
N PHE A 59 4.89 -28.60 -40.17
CA PHE A 59 4.28 -27.79 -41.26
C PHE A 59 2.95 -27.13 -40.76
N GLN A 60 2.38 -26.01 -41.25
CA GLN A 60 1.86 -25.68 -42.61
C GLN A 60 0.67 -26.57 -43.09
N GLN A 61 -0.45 -26.09 -43.68
CA GLN A 61 -0.93 -24.72 -43.96
C GLN A 61 -2.41 -24.73 -44.46
N ASN A 62 -3.13 -23.58 -44.36
CA ASN A 62 -4.16 -23.07 -45.31
C ASN A 62 -5.52 -23.83 -45.51
N SER A 63 -6.65 -23.20 -45.91
CA SER A 63 -6.97 -21.77 -46.19
C SER A 63 -8.48 -21.47 -46.42
N GLN A 64 -8.90 -20.24 -46.04
CA GLN A 64 -9.88 -19.34 -46.74
C GLN A 64 -11.44 -19.60 -46.66
N PRO A 65 -12.34 -18.61 -46.96
CA PRO A 65 -12.61 -17.41 -46.12
C PRO A 65 -14.08 -16.84 -46.11
N GLN A 66 -14.33 -15.77 -45.32
CA GLN A 66 -15.42 -14.74 -45.42
C GLN A 66 -16.89 -15.20 -45.23
N SER A 67 -17.84 -14.44 -44.62
CA SER A 67 -17.94 -13.08 -44.02
C SER A 67 -19.10 -13.08 -42.95
N GLY A 68 -19.53 -12.02 -42.23
CA GLY A 68 -19.11 -10.62 -42.04
C GLY A 68 -20.23 -9.73 -41.42
N PHE A 69 -19.87 -8.66 -40.69
CA PHE A 69 -20.73 -7.59 -40.07
C PHE A 69 -21.70 -8.02 -38.93
N GLN A 70 -21.55 -7.56 -37.67
CA GLN A 70 -21.81 -6.23 -37.05
C GLN A 70 -23.33 -5.93 -36.85
N GLN A 71 -23.82 -5.27 -35.79
CA GLN A 71 -23.17 -4.38 -34.80
C GLN A 71 -23.86 -4.34 -33.41
N ASN A 72 -23.23 -3.63 -32.46
CA ASN A 72 -23.63 -3.28 -31.07
C ASN A 72 -24.83 -2.28 -31.05
N THR A 73 -25.64 -2.06 -29.98
CA THR A 73 -25.34 -1.30 -28.73
C THR A 73 -26.53 -1.20 -27.74
N GLN A 74 -26.25 -1.14 -26.42
CA GLN A 74 -26.92 -0.29 -25.37
C GLN A 74 -28.43 -0.48 -25.00
N THR A 75 -28.97 -0.20 -23.79
CA THR A 75 -28.51 -0.21 -22.35
C THR A 75 -29.75 -0.18 -21.41
N GLN A 76 -29.52 -0.29 -20.08
CA GLN A 76 -30.30 0.29 -18.93
C GLN A 76 -31.56 -0.41 -18.34
N ASN A 77 -31.37 -0.83 -17.07
CA ASN A 77 -32.14 -0.58 -15.84
C ASN A 77 -33.66 -0.31 -15.80
N ASP A 78 -34.26 -0.95 -14.78
CA ASP A 78 -35.28 -0.48 -13.84
C ASP A 78 -36.62 0.06 -14.36
N GLN A 79 -37.67 -0.76 -14.17
CA GLN A 79 -38.79 -0.31 -13.31
C GLN A 79 -39.58 -1.47 -12.69
N GLN A 80 -39.61 -1.48 -11.36
CA GLN A 80 -40.53 -2.24 -10.52
C GLN A 80 -41.76 -1.35 -10.20
N ASN A 81 -42.89 -1.97 -9.84
CA ASN A 81 -44.14 -1.37 -9.32
C ASN A 81 -45.08 -0.65 -10.31
N GLN A 82 -46.06 -1.40 -10.85
CA GLN A 82 -47.46 -1.09 -10.56
C GLN A 82 -48.39 -2.31 -10.79
N TRP A 83 -48.56 -3.14 -9.76
CA TRP A 83 -49.71 -4.05 -9.61
C TRP A 83 -50.08 -4.17 -8.12
N GLN A 84 -50.80 -3.17 -7.62
CA GLN A 84 -51.72 -3.34 -6.49
C GLN A 84 -53.12 -3.01 -6.99
N ASN A 85 -54.07 -3.93 -6.76
CA ASN A 85 -55.52 -3.70 -6.82
C ASN A 85 -56.09 -3.22 -8.19
N THR A 86 -57.24 -3.69 -8.68
CA THR A 86 -58.41 -4.26 -7.97
C THR A 86 -59.13 -5.23 -8.91
N GLN A 87 -59.65 -6.36 -8.39
CA GLN A 87 -60.77 -7.03 -9.06
C GLN A 87 -62.06 -6.27 -8.75
N GLN A 88 -62.77 -5.75 -9.76
CA GLN A 88 -64.24 -5.75 -9.78
C GLN A 88 -64.82 -5.19 -11.08
N ASN A 89 -65.75 -5.96 -11.69
CA ASN A 89 -66.87 -5.50 -12.53
C ASN A 89 -66.50 -4.71 -13.84
N GLN A 90 -67.33 -4.60 -14.87
CA GLN A 90 -68.68 -5.14 -15.15
C GLN A 90 -68.86 -5.26 -16.68
N TRP A 91 -69.46 -6.36 -17.13
CA TRP A 91 -70.36 -6.59 -18.30
C TRP A 91 -70.50 -5.58 -19.48
N GLN A 92 -70.88 -6.17 -20.64
CA GLN A 92 -71.35 -5.58 -21.94
C GLN A 92 -70.22 -5.40 -23.01
N ASN A 93 -70.43 -5.61 -24.33
CA ASN A 93 -71.64 -6.00 -25.09
C ASN A 93 -71.35 -6.77 -26.43
N SER A 94 -72.37 -7.49 -26.91
CA SER A 94 -72.73 -7.98 -28.28
C SER A 94 -71.74 -8.20 -29.47
N GLN A 95 -72.09 -9.22 -30.29
CA GLN A 95 -71.51 -9.65 -31.59
C GLN A 95 -72.22 -8.96 -32.82
N PRO A 96 -72.27 -9.52 -34.07
CA PRO A 96 -71.28 -10.10 -35.02
C PRO A 96 -71.40 -9.56 -36.49
N ASN A 97 -70.50 -9.96 -37.42
CA ASN A 97 -70.85 -10.14 -38.86
C ASN A 97 -69.86 -11.10 -39.59
N GLN A 98 -70.23 -12.37 -39.86
CA GLN A 98 -70.61 -12.98 -41.16
C GLN A 98 -69.48 -13.45 -42.12
N ARG A 99 -69.73 -14.57 -42.82
CA ARG A 99 -68.79 -15.41 -43.63
C ARG A 99 -69.07 -15.28 -45.15
N PRO A 100 -68.29 -15.88 -46.09
CA PRO A 100 -68.52 -17.31 -46.47
C PRO A 100 -67.31 -18.14 -46.99
N TYR A 101 -67.37 -19.47 -46.73
CA TYR A 101 -66.99 -20.67 -47.52
C TYR A 101 -65.81 -20.66 -48.54
N ALA A 102 -65.02 -21.74 -48.68
CA ALA A 102 -65.47 -23.13 -48.92
C ALA A 102 -64.61 -24.26 -48.31
N GLN A 103 -65.10 -25.50 -48.42
CA GLN A 103 -64.63 -26.71 -47.71
C GLN A 103 -63.76 -27.63 -48.57
N ALA A 104 -62.96 -28.49 -47.93
CA ALA A 104 -62.44 -29.75 -48.49
C ALA A 104 -62.54 -30.90 -47.46
N ALA A 105 -62.68 -32.12 -47.98
CA ALA A 105 -63.21 -33.36 -47.37
C ALA A 105 -62.69 -33.80 -45.95
N PRO A 106 -63.50 -34.56 -45.19
CA PRO A 106 -63.16 -34.98 -43.82
C PRO A 106 -62.16 -36.15 -43.76
N LYS A 107 -61.18 -36.07 -42.85
CA LYS A 107 -60.45 -37.24 -42.34
C LYS A 107 -61.23 -37.84 -41.17
N LYS A 108 -61.21 -39.18 -41.02
CA LYS A 108 -61.94 -39.91 -39.97
C LYS A 108 -61.61 -39.34 -38.58
N PRO A 109 -62.61 -39.07 -37.70
CA PRO A 109 -62.36 -38.52 -36.39
C PRO A 109 -61.70 -39.57 -35.48
N VAL A 110 -60.42 -39.39 -35.20
CA VAL A 110 -59.81 -40.01 -34.00
C VAL A 110 -60.26 -39.17 -32.81
N ASN A 111 -60.60 -39.80 -31.69
CA ASN A 111 -61.23 -39.11 -30.56
C ASN A 111 -60.20 -38.32 -29.74
N VAL A 112 -59.77 -37.16 -30.27
CA VAL A 112 -58.61 -36.39 -29.77
C VAL A 112 -58.73 -36.04 -28.29
N GLY A 113 -59.92 -35.75 -27.78
CA GLY A 113 -60.14 -35.47 -26.35
C GLY A 113 -59.79 -36.64 -25.43
N LEU A 114 -60.06 -37.89 -25.86
CA LEU A 114 -59.68 -39.09 -25.11
C LEU A 114 -58.15 -39.29 -25.13
N ILE A 115 -57.52 -39.08 -26.28
CA ILE A 115 -56.07 -39.24 -26.44
C ILE A 115 -55.30 -38.17 -25.67
N VAL A 116 -55.72 -36.90 -25.74
CA VAL A 116 -55.11 -35.80 -24.97
C VAL A 116 -55.35 -35.99 -23.48
N GLY A 117 -56.54 -36.44 -23.07
CA GLY A 117 -56.82 -36.78 -21.66
C GLY A 117 -55.95 -37.92 -21.13
N ILE A 118 -55.78 -38.99 -21.92
CA ILE A 118 -54.89 -40.12 -21.57
C ILE A 118 -53.42 -39.66 -21.53
N ILE A 119 -52.95 -38.87 -22.51
CA ILE A 119 -51.57 -38.36 -22.51
C ILE A 119 -51.34 -37.43 -21.31
N ALA A 120 -52.28 -36.54 -20.99
CA ALA A 120 -52.18 -35.67 -19.81
C ALA A 120 -52.18 -36.47 -18.50
N ALA A 121 -53.03 -37.50 -18.39
CA ALA A 121 -53.05 -38.39 -17.22
C ALA A 121 -51.76 -39.23 -17.12
N VAL A 122 -51.24 -39.76 -18.23
CA VAL A 122 -49.97 -40.50 -18.27
C VAL A 122 -48.80 -39.59 -17.93
N VAL A 123 -48.76 -38.35 -18.43
CA VAL A 123 -47.74 -37.36 -18.08
C VAL A 123 -47.85 -36.96 -16.61
N ALA A 124 -49.05 -36.76 -16.07
CA ALA A 124 -49.25 -36.48 -14.65
C ALA A 124 -48.84 -37.67 -13.75
N VAL A 125 -49.14 -38.91 -14.16
CA VAL A 125 -48.70 -40.13 -13.47
C VAL A 125 -47.19 -40.35 -13.60
N ILE A 126 -46.57 -39.99 -14.72
CA ILE A 126 -45.12 -39.99 -14.90
C ILE A 126 -44.47 -38.92 -14.01
N ILE A 127 -45.03 -37.70 -13.94
CA ILE A 127 -44.54 -36.64 -13.05
C ILE A 127 -44.75 -37.02 -11.57
N LEU A 128 -45.83 -37.74 -11.22
CA LEU A 128 -45.99 -38.29 -9.88
C LEU A 128 -44.95 -39.40 -9.62
N ILE A 129 -44.85 -40.44 -10.45
CA ILE A 129 -43.96 -41.57 -10.20
C ILE A 129 -42.47 -41.17 -10.28
N PHE A 130 -42.05 -40.55 -11.39
CA PHE A 130 -40.66 -40.14 -11.59
C PHE A 130 -40.32 -38.87 -10.81
N GLY A 131 -41.22 -37.90 -10.72
CA GLY A 131 -40.98 -36.68 -9.96
C GLY A 131 -40.92 -36.93 -8.46
N ILE A 132 -41.84 -37.70 -7.86
CA ILE A 132 -41.74 -38.05 -6.43
C ILE A 132 -40.43 -38.77 -6.15
N ASN A 133 -40.00 -39.70 -7.00
CA ASN A 133 -38.74 -40.43 -6.78
C ASN A 133 -37.51 -39.51 -6.95
N PHE A 134 -37.51 -38.64 -7.96
CA PHE A 134 -36.44 -37.67 -8.22
C PHE A 134 -36.30 -36.63 -7.09
N TYR A 135 -37.41 -36.04 -6.64
CA TYR A 135 -37.42 -35.12 -5.50
C TYR A 135 -37.12 -35.82 -4.17
N ARG A 136 -37.50 -37.09 -4.00
CA ARG A 136 -37.21 -37.86 -2.77
C ARG A 136 -35.72 -38.17 -2.61
N HIS A 137 -35.02 -38.50 -3.69
CA HIS A 137 -33.56 -38.75 -3.68
C HIS A 137 -32.72 -37.47 -3.87
N THR A 138 -33.32 -36.28 -3.73
CA THR A 138 -32.61 -35.01 -3.79
C THR A 138 -32.00 -34.63 -2.43
N ILE A 139 -30.70 -34.31 -2.40
CA ILE A 139 -29.95 -33.86 -1.23
C ILE A 139 -29.35 -32.47 -1.53
N ILE A 140 -29.52 -31.52 -0.62
CA ILE A 140 -28.99 -30.16 -0.73
C ILE A 140 -27.95 -29.99 0.39
N LEU A 141 -26.66 -30.12 0.06
CA LEU A 141 -25.60 -30.28 1.07
C LEU A 141 -25.44 -29.07 2.00
N LYS A 142 -25.63 -27.84 1.49
CA LYS A 142 -25.57 -26.61 2.28
C LYS A 142 -26.55 -26.56 3.48
N ASP A 143 -27.61 -27.38 3.49
CA ASP A 143 -28.58 -27.44 4.59
C ASP A 143 -28.08 -28.33 5.77
N TYR A 144 -26.89 -28.92 5.61
CA TYR A 144 -26.14 -29.77 6.54
C TYR A 144 -24.71 -29.24 6.77
N VAL A 145 -24.43 -27.98 6.39
CA VAL A 145 -23.17 -27.30 6.73
C VAL A 145 -23.46 -26.23 7.77
N LYS A 146 -22.72 -26.28 8.88
CA LYS A 146 -22.57 -25.17 9.84
C LYS A 146 -21.31 -24.41 9.46
N VAL A 147 -21.34 -23.07 9.54
CA VAL A 147 -20.13 -22.25 9.36
C VAL A 147 -19.91 -21.52 10.67
N ASP A 148 -18.82 -21.85 11.36
CA ASP A 148 -18.38 -21.13 12.54
C ASP A 148 -17.48 -19.97 12.13
N TYR A 149 -17.70 -18.80 12.75
CA TYR A 149 -16.89 -17.61 12.54
C TYR A 149 -16.14 -17.31 13.84
N THR A 150 -14.81 -17.17 13.74
CA THR A 150 -13.95 -16.93 14.91
C THR A 150 -13.01 -15.75 14.64
N GLY A 151 -12.39 -15.21 15.70
CA GLY A 151 -11.60 -13.99 15.62
C GLY A 151 -12.43 -12.72 15.73
N PHE A 152 -11.94 -11.66 15.09
CA PHE A 152 -12.40 -10.28 15.27
C PHE A 152 -12.85 -9.65 13.95
N GLU A 153 -13.50 -8.48 14.01
CA GLU A 153 -13.75 -7.65 12.83
C GLU A 153 -12.44 -7.38 12.08
N ASP A 154 -12.44 -7.43 10.76
CA ASP A 154 -11.27 -7.31 9.87
C ASP A 154 -10.18 -8.39 10.02
N TYR A 155 -10.31 -9.28 11.01
CA TYR A 155 -9.36 -10.36 11.35
C TYR A 155 -10.07 -11.72 11.62
N GLY A 156 -11.24 -11.92 11.05
CA GLY A 156 -12.02 -13.13 11.25
C GLY A 156 -11.60 -14.32 10.36
N THR A 157 -11.98 -15.52 10.79
CA THR A 157 -11.90 -16.76 9.99
C THR A 157 -13.29 -17.39 9.82
N ALA A 158 -13.42 -18.34 8.90
CA ALA A 158 -14.66 -19.07 8.65
C ALA A 158 -14.39 -20.57 8.46
N GLU A 159 -14.88 -21.39 9.39
CA GLU A 159 -14.68 -22.83 9.43
C GLU A 159 -16.01 -23.55 9.17
N PRO A 160 -16.24 -24.04 7.93
CA PRO A 160 -17.38 -24.88 7.63
C PRO A 160 -17.20 -26.31 8.17
N SER A 161 -18.24 -26.84 8.80
CA SER A 161 -18.32 -28.23 9.30
C SER A 161 -19.59 -28.93 8.80
N ILE A 162 -19.49 -30.22 8.53
CA ILE A 162 -20.61 -31.07 8.11
C ILE A 162 -21.35 -31.61 9.33
N ASP A 163 -22.67 -31.45 9.36
CA ASP A 163 -23.59 -32.11 10.29
C ASP A 163 -23.87 -33.53 9.77
N THR A 164 -22.95 -34.45 10.08
CA THR A 164 -22.96 -35.85 9.62
C THR A 164 -24.19 -36.58 10.10
N ASP A 165 -24.50 -36.51 11.39
CA ASP A 165 -25.60 -37.22 12.04
C ASP A 165 -26.94 -36.92 11.37
N LYS A 166 -27.21 -35.65 11.07
CA LYS A 166 -28.42 -35.20 10.38
C LYS A 166 -28.43 -35.60 8.91
N LEU A 167 -27.27 -35.70 8.26
CA LEU A 167 -27.14 -36.14 6.88
C LEU A 167 -27.35 -37.66 6.75
N ASP A 168 -26.81 -38.45 7.66
CA ASP A 168 -27.08 -39.88 7.78
C ASP A 168 -28.54 -40.15 8.11
N GLU A 169 -29.14 -39.39 9.03
CA GLU A 169 -30.57 -39.50 9.33
C GLU A 169 -31.43 -39.20 8.09
N LYS A 170 -31.05 -38.17 7.32
CA LYS A 170 -31.73 -37.80 6.08
C LYS A 170 -31.63 -38.90 5.03
N ILE A 171 -30.44 -39.47 4.81
CA ILE A 171 -30.19 -40.44 3.74
C ILE A 171 -30.70 -41.83 4.14
N GLY A 172 -30.49 -42.26 5.38
CA GLY A 172 -31.02 -43.50 5.95
C GLY A 172 -32.54 -43.62 5.81
N LYS A 173 -33.28 -42.55 6.12
CA LYS A 173 -34.74 -42.47 5.92
C LYS A 173 -35.20 -42.67 4.47
N LEU A 174 -34.34 -42.47 3.47
CA LEU A 174 -34.66 -42.77 2.06
C LEU A 174 -34.67 -44.29 1.80
N TYR A 175 -33.82 -45.05 2.49
CA TYR A 175 -33.63 -46.49 2.30
C TYR A 175 -34.27 -47.36 3.37
N GLY A 176 -34.83 -46.76 4.43
CA GLY A 176 -35.46 -47.45 5.55
C GLY A 176 -34.50 -47.81 6.69
N LEU A 177 -33.39 -47.07 6.81
CA LEU A 177 -32.35 -47.25 7.82
C LEU A 177 -32.38 -46.11 8.84
N SER A 178 -31.98 -46.40 10.07
CA SER A 178 -31.67 -45.42 11.12
C SER A 178 -30.18 -45.10 11.16
N ASN A 179 -29.80 -44.02 11.83
CA ASN A 179 -28.39 -43.67 12.08
C ASN A 179 -27.61 -44.85 12.69
N LYS A 180 -28.19 -45.53 13.67
CA LYS A 180 -27.55 -46.70 14.29
C LYS A 180 -27.28 -47.83 13.30
N ASP A 181 -28.12 -48.01 12.28
CA ASP A 181 -27.88 -49.03 11.24
C ASP A 181 -26.71 -48.64 10.30
N ILE A 182 -26.36 -47.35 10.26
CA ILE A 182 -25.25 -46.79 9.47
C ILE A 182 -23.96 -46.77 10.31
N GLU A 183 -24.02 -46.30 11.56
CA GLU A 183 -22.89 -46.21 12.51
C GLU A 183 -22.46 -47.58 13.09
N ASP A 184 -23.41 -48.51 13.33
CA ASP A 184 -23.18 -49.80 13.98
C ASP A 184 -23.77 -50.95 13.14
N TYR A 185 -22.98 -51.39 12.15
CA TYR A 185 -23.32 -52.47 11.23
C TYR A 185 -23.71 -53.81 11.89
N ASN A 186 -23.37 -54.03 13.16
CA ASN A 186 -23.71 -55.27 13.88
C ASN A 186 -25.22 -55.41 14.13
N SER A 187 -25.98 -54.32 13.97
CA SER A 187 -27.45 -54.31 13.98
C SER A 187 -28.08 -54.98 12.74
N LEU A 188 -27.32 -55.12 11.65
CA LEU A 188 -27.78 -55.64 10.36
C LEU A 188 -27.28 -57.06 10.10
N SER A 189 -28.05 -57.85 9.34
CA SER A 189 -27.61 -59.20 8.96
C SER A 189 -26.50 -59.17 7.90
N GLU A 190 -25.39 -59.88 8.15
CA GLU A 190 -24.18 -59.88 7.31
C GLU A 190 -24.39 -60.22 5.82
N LEU A 191 -25.48 -60.93 5.50
CA LEU A 191 -25.83 -61.36 4.13
C LEU A 191 -26.95 -60.51 3.49
N GLY A 192 -27.35 -59.41 4.14
CA GLY A 192 -28.46 -58.56 3.74
C GLY A 192 -28.12 -57.47 2.73
N GLY A 193 -29.09 -57.13 1.88
CA GLY A 193 -28.96 -55.97 0.96
C GLY A 193 -28.90 -54.61 1.68
N ASP A 194 -29.30 -54.56 2.95
CA ASP A 194 -29.34 -53.34 3.75
C ASP A 194 -27.99 -52.98 4.37
N LEU A 195 -27.19 -53.97 4.80
CA LEU A 195 -25.80 -53.76 5.22
C LEU A 195 -24.97 -53.08 4.14
N LYS A 196 -25.12 -53.55 2.89
CA LYS A 196 -24.45 -52.93 1.73
C LYS A 196 -24.92 -51.49 1.48
N LYS A 197 -26.18 -51.15 1.79
CA LYS A 197 -26.67 -49.77 1.67
C LYS A 197 -26.06 -48.91 2.78
N ALA A 198 -26.11 -49.35 4.04
CA ALA A 198 -25.52 -48.67 5.19
C ALA A 198 -24.05 -48.29 4.91
N MET A 199 -23.22 -49.27 4.53
CA MET A 199 -21.82 -49.04 4.11
C MET A 199 -21.66 -48.08 2.92
N THR A 200 -22.62 -48.03 2.01
CA THR A 200 -22.56 -47.09 0.87
C THR A 200 -23.02 -45.68 1.26
N ILE A 201 -23.82 -45.53 2.32
CA ILE A 201 -24.25 -44.25 2.88
C ILE A 201 -23.11 -43.67 3.72
N ASP A 202 -22.54 -44.45 4.64
CA ASP A 202 -21.37 -44.10 5.45
C ASP A 202 -20.21 -43.61 4.57
N SER A 203 -19.73 -44.45 3.64
CA SER A 203 -18.70 -44.03 2.66
C SER A 203 -19.12 -42.90 1.71
N PHE A 204 -20.42 -42.58 1.59
CA PHE A 204 -20.83 -41.36 0.90
C PHE A 204 -20.62 -40.15 1.80
N VAL A 205 -21.07 -40.18 3.06
CA VAL A 205 -20.97 -39.09 4.03
C VAL A 205 -19.51 -38.82 4.42
N GLU A 206 -18.71 -39.85 4.70
CA GLU A 206 -17.25 -39.75 4.91
C GLU A 206 -16.52 -39.09 3.72
N SER A 207 -17.08 -39.17 2.50
CA SER A 207 -16.47 -38.58 1.31
C SER A 207 -16.78 -37.09 1.14
N ILE A 208 -17.56 -36.50 2.04
CA ILE A 208 -18.01 -35.10 1.97
C ILE A 208 -17.11 -34.24 2.84
N ASP A 209 -16.56 -33.22 2.21
CA ASP A 209 -15.67 -32.26 2.85
C ASP A 209 -16.11 -30.84 2.44
N ALA A 210 -15.94 -29.87 3.33
CA ALA A 210 -16.40 -28.50 3.13
C ALA A 210 -15.27 -27.52 3.43
N GLU A 211 -15.02 -26.60 2.50
CA GLU A 211 -13.96 -25.59 2.58
C GLU A 211 -14.52 -24.18 2.37
N ALA A 212 -14.01 -23.21 3.12
CA ALA A 212 -14.16 -21.79 2.80
C ALA A 212 -13.16 -21.37 1.71
N ASP A 213 -13.45 -20.31 0.96
CA ASP A 213 -12.48 -19.74 0.00
C ASP A 213 -11.33 -19.05 0.77
N SER A 214 -10.09 -19.51 0.59
CA SER A 214 -8.90 -19.01 1.32
C SER A 214 -8.60 -17.51 1.16
N LYS A 215 -9.35 -16.81 0.31
CA LYS A 215 -9.29 -15.36 0.15
C LYS A 215 -9.84 -14.58 1.35
N THR A 216 -10.56 -15.24 2.26
CA THR A 216 -11.09 -14.63 3.50
C THR A 216 -10.40 -15.16 4.75
N ASP A 217 -9.27 -15.86 4.61
CA ASP A 217 -8.54 -16.43 5.75
C ASP A 217 -7.82 -15.32 6.53
N GLY A 218 -8.16 -15.18 7.81
CA GLY A 218 -7.65 -14.14 8.72
C GLY A 218 -8.00 -12.69 8.36
N LYS A 219 -8.95 -12.44 7.44
CA LYS A 219 -9.34 -11.10 6.96
C LYS A 219 -10.84 -10.95 6.68
N LEU A 220 -11.67 -11.45 7.61
CA LEU A 220 -13.13 -11.45 7.48
C LEU A 220 -13.78 -10.46 8.44
N SER A 221 -14.83 -9.77 7.97
CA SER A 221 -15.60 -8.78 8.75
C SER A 221 -17.09 -9.13 8.78
N ASN A 222 -17.86 -8.58 9.74
CA ASN A 222 -19.28 -8.90 9.89
C ASN A 222 -20.08 -8.43 8.66
N GLY A 223 -20.81 -9.36 8.03
CA GLY A 223 -21.59 -9.13 6.83
C GLY A 223 -20.93 -9.57 5.52
N ASP A 224 -19.63 -9.89 5.54
CA ASP A 224 -18.88 -10.38 4.38
C ASP A 224 -19.42 -11.72 3.84
N SER A 225 -19.18 -11.94 2.55
CA SER A 225 -19.69 -13.09 1.80
C SER A 225 -18.61 -14.17 1.61
N VAL A 226 -18.53 -15.12 2.54
CA VAL A 226 -17.66 -16.30 2.42
C VAL A 226 -18.26 -17.29 1.44
N LYS A 227 -17.51 -17.67 0.40
CA LYS A 227 -17.91 -18.77 -0.48
C LYS A 227 -17.49 -20.10 0.13
N VAL A 228 -18.47 -20.94 0.42
CA VAL A 228 -18.27 -22.33 0.85
C VAL A 228 -18.35 -23.25 -0.37
N LYS A 229 -17.39 -24.16 -0.52
CA LYS A 229 -17.35 -25.23 -1.51
C LYS A 229 -17.49 -26.55 -0.76
N ILE A 230 -18.26 -27.50 -1.30
CA ILE A 230 -18.44 -28.82 -0.71
C ILE A 230 -18.04 -29.87 -1.75
N SER A 231 -17.01 -30.64 -1.45
CA SER A 231 -16.57 -31.78 -2.26
C SER A 231 -17.33 -33.05 -1.84
N TYR A 232 -17.49 -34.02 -2.75
CA TYR A 232 -18.15 -35.30 -2.46
C TYR A 232 -17.87 -36.38 -3.52
N SER A 233 -17.98 -37.66 -3.14
CA SER A 233 -17.90 -38.78 -4.08
C SER A 233 -19.15 -38.91 -4.95
N LYS A 234 -19.06 -38.40 -6.18
CA LYS A 234 -20.07 -38.63 -7.24
C LYS A 234 -20.31 -40.12 -7.52
N ALA A 235 -19.33 -40.99 -7.23
CA ALA A 235 -19.47 -42.43 -7.41
C ALA A 235 -20.40 -43.07 -6.36
N TYR A 236 -20.29 -42.69 -5.09
CA TYR A 236 -21.21 -43.17 -4.04
C TYR A 236 -22.61 -42.55 -4.20
N ALA A 237 -22.69 -41.24 -4.49
CA ALA A 237 -23.97 -40.60 -4.84
C ALA A 237 -24.71 -41.34 -5.97
N LYS A 238 -24.00 -41.76 -7.03
CA LYS A 238 -24.58 -42.55 -8.13
C LYS A 238 -24.98 -43.97 -7.73
N LYS A 239 -24.23 -44.65 -6.85
CA LYS A 239 -24.58 -46.00 -6.33
C LYS A 239 -25.88 -45.97 -5.52
N LEU A 240 -26.08 -44.90 -4.74
CA LEU A 240 -27.31 -44.66 -3.98
C LEU A 240 -28.45 -44.14 -4.89
N GLY A 241 -28.13 -43.44 -5.98
CA GLY A 241 -29.12 -42.79 -6.86
C GLY A 241 -29.50 -41.38 -6.38
N LEU A 242 -28.62 -40.71 -5.64
CA LEU A 242 -28.84 -39.38 -5.08
C LEU A 242 -28.61 -38.27 -6.12
N HIS A 243 -29.49 -37.27 -6.11
CA HIS A 243 -29.33 -36.02 -6.85
C HIS A 243 -28.82 -34.93 -5.90
N VAL A 244 -27.52 -34.63 -5.98
CA VAL A 244 -26.82 -33.75 -5.03
C VAL A 244 -26.73 -32.32 -5.58
N PHE A 245 -27.19 -31.35 -4.79
CA PHE A 245 -27.15 -29.91 -5.07
C PHE A 245 -26.56 -29.14 -3.89
N GLY A 246 -26.34 -27.83 -4.08
CA GLY A 246 -25.86 -26.95 -3.00
C GLY A 246 -24.39 -27.12 -2.64
N SER A 247 -23.59 -27.79 -3.49
CA SER A 247 -22.15 -28.02 -3.30
C SER A 247 -21.28 -26.76 -3.45
N THR A 248 -21.89 -25.60 -3.69
CA THR A 248 -21.24 -24.29 -3.61
C THR A 248 -22.30 -23.26 -3.27
N TYR A 249 -22.06 -22.43 -2.28
CA TYR A 249 -22.94 -21.34 -1.87
C TYR A 249 -22.14 -20.23 -1.17
N ASN A 250 -22.78 -19.09 -0.94
CA ASN A 250 -22.19 -18.03 -0.13
C ASN A 250 -22.88 -17.99 1.24
N ALA A 251 -22.09 -18.09 2.31
CA ALA A 251 -22.49 -17.80 3.67
C ALA A 251 -22.18 -16.33 4.00
N LYS A 252 -22.85 -15.76 5.02
CA LYS A 252 -22.54 -14.42 5.52
C LYS A 252 -21.87 -14.49 6.89
N ALA A 253 -20.69 -13.89 6.99
CA ALA A 253 -19.97 -13.70 8.23
C ALA A 253 -20.85 -12.95 9.24
N ASN A 254 -20.90 -13.44 10.47
CA ASN A 254 -21.64 -12.83 11.56
C ASN A 254 -21.09 -13.32 12.91
N GLY A 255 -21.19 -12.49 13.95
CA GLY A 255 -20.78 -12.84 15.31
C GLY A 255 -19.29 -12.61 15.62
N LEU A 256 -18.52 -12.05 14.69
CA LEU A 256 -17.13 -11.64 14.95
C LEU A 256 -17.12 -10.51 15.99
N LYS A 257 -16.15 -10.53 16.90
CA LYS A 257 -16.02 -9.53 17.98
C LYS A 257 -15.29 -8.28 17.48
N GLN A 258 -15.56 -7.13 18.07
CA GLN A 258 -14.69 -5.97 17.86
C GLN A 258 -13.39 -6.15 18.65
N GLY A 259 -12.24 -5.89 18.02
CA GLY A 259 -10.95 -5.87 18.70
C GLY A 259 -10.76 -4.61 19.55
N THR A 260 -9.83 -4.65 20.49
CA THR A 260 -9.40 -3.48 21.27
C THR A 260 -8.32 -2.75 20.51
N VAL A 261 -8.60 -1.53 20.05
CA VAL A 261 -7.60 -0.72 19.35
C VAL A 261 -6.72 0.01 20.35
N ILE A 262 -5.41 -0.21 20.28
CA ILE A 262 -4.39 0.50 21.06
C ILE A 262 -3.53 1.34 20.11
N ASN A 263 -3.24 2.59 20.51
CA ASN A 263 -2.42 3.50 19.72
C ASN A 263 -0.95 3.42 20.16
N PRO A 264 -0.04 2.83 19.37
CA PRO A 264 1.36 2.70 19.75
C PRO A 264 2.07 4.06 19.83
N PHE A 265 1.57 5.09 19.16
CA PHE A 265 2.17 6.43 19.19
C PHE A 265 1.77 7.28 20.41
N GLU A 266 1.12 6.67 21.42
CA GLU A 266 0.89 7.27 22.73
C GLU A 266 2.03 6.95 23.73
N SER A 267 2.82 5.89 23.51
CA SER A 267 4.03 5.61 24.29
C SER A 267 5.30 6.24 23.72
N LEU A 268 5.23 6.86 22.53
CA LEU A 268 6.40 7.37 21.80
C LEU A 268 6.60 8.89 21.99
N ASP A 269 7.68 9.26 22.70
CA ASP A 269 8.21 10.62 22.72
C ASP A 269 9.16 10.84 21.53
N VAL A 270 9.09 12.02 20.90
CA VAL A 270 9.84 12.34 19.68
C VAL A 270 10.46 13.73 19.82
N LYS A 271 11.79 13.78 19.79
CA LYS A 271 12.58 15.02 19.98
C LYS A 271 13.49 15.28 18.81
N LEU A 272 13.39 16.49 18.25
CA LEU A 272 14.36 17.02 17.29
C LEU A 272 15.55 17.61 18.05
N THR A 273 16.76 17.28 17.64
CA THR A 273 18.02 17.85 18.16
C THR A 273 18.91 18.33 17.03
N GLY A 274 19.79 19.29 17.30
CA GLY A 274 20.61 19.95 16.28
C GLY A 274 19.91 21.20 15.74
N ALA A 275 20.37 21.67 14.59
CA ALA A 275 19.83 22.84 13.90
C ALA A 275 19.71 22.56 12.39
N LEU A 276 18.76 23.19 11.71
CA LEU A 276 18.57 23.05 10.25
C LEU A 276 19.85 23.45 9.48
N PRO A 277 20.23 22.71 8.42
CA PRO A 277 19.56 21.56 7.79
C PRO A 277 19.97 20.18 8.37
N TYR A 278 20.57 20.16 9.56
CA TYR A 278 21.18 18.98 10.18
C TYR A 278 20.44 18.54 11.46
N LEU A 279 19.11 18.50 11.42
CA LEU A 279 18.31 17.94 12.51
C LEU A 279 18.49 16.43 12.62
N VAL A 280 18.34 15.92 13.84
CA VAL A 280 18.25 14.50 14.15
C VAL A 280 16.95 14.25 14.90
N VAL A 281 16.16 13.30 14.40
CA VAL A 281 14.99 12.76 15.09
C VAL A 281 15.47 11.73 16.11
N ASN A 282 15.17 11.96 17.39
CA ASN A 282 15.37 11.01 18.47
C ASN A 282 14.00 10.49 18.91
N MET A 283 13.90 9.18 19.08
CA MET A 283 12.71 8.49 19.55
C MET A 283 12.98 7.92 20.95
N THR A 284 11.96 7.88 21.80
CA THR A 284 12.04 7.21 23.10
C THR A 284 10.69 6.61 23.43
N VAL A 285 10.63 5.29 23.61
CA VAL A 285 9.42 4.59 24.05
C VAL A 285 9.32 4.64 25.59
N ASP A 286 8.11 4.80 26.12
CA ASP A 286 7.83 4.70 27.56
C ASP A 286 8.19 3.31 28.09
N GLU A 287 9.08 3.27 29.08
CA GLU A 287 9.56 2.05 29.77
C GLU A 287 8.44 1.25 30.46
N ASN A 288 7.25 1.85 30.62
CA ASN A 288 6.06 1.22 31.20
C ASN A 288 5.08 0.68 30.13
N SER A 289 5.39 0.84 28.85
CA SER A 289 4.57 0.32 27.75
C SER A 289 5.03 -1.07 27.30
N ASP A 290 4.15 -1.81 26.62
CA ASP A 290 4.45 -3.15 26.08
C ASP A 290 5.22 -3.12 24.74
N PHE A 291 5.65 -1.94 24.28
CA PHE A 291 6.28 -1.71 22.98
C PHE A 291 7.81 -1.58 23.09
N TYR A 292 8.52 -1.82 21.98
CA TYR A 292 9.98 -1.76 21.89
C TYR A 292 10.46 -0.70 20.90
N ASP A 293 11.61 -0.08 21.16
CA ASP A 293 12.19 0.98 20.30
C ASP A 293 12.38 0.52 18.84
N ASP A 294 12.70 -0.75 18.60
CA ASP A 294 13.00 -1.28 17.27
C ASP A 294 11.76 -1.54 16.39
N GLU A 295 10.56 -1.51 16.99
CA GLU A 295 9.27 -1.53 16.29
C GLU A 295 8.97 -0.19 15.60
N PHE A 296 9.53 0.92 16.10
CA PHE A 296 9.35 2.26 15.53
C PHE A 296 10.48 2.61 14.55
N ARG A 297 10.12 3.08 13.35
CA ARG A 297 11.08 3.41 12.29
C ARG A 297 10.72 4.71 11.58
N ILE A 298 11.71 5.54 11.29
CA ILE A 298 11.53 6.69 10.39
C ILE A 298 11.43 6.14 8.96
N SER A 299 10.45 6.60 8.20
CA SER A 299 10.27 6.24 6.79
C SER A 299 11.07 7.15 5.86
N GLY A 300 11.98 6.59 5.07
CA GLY A 300 12.73 7.33 4.05
C GLY A 300 13.92 6.55 3.49
N ASP A 301 14.57 7.11 2.46
CA ASP A 301 15.82 6.59 1.90
C ASP A 301 17.06 7.06 2.69
N ASP A 302 16.96 8.22 3.37
CA ASP A 302 18.02 8.83 4.19
C ASP A 302 17.93 8.39 5.66
N VAL A 303 18.01 7.08 5.91
CA VAL A 303 18.18 6.49 7.27
C VAL A 303 19.40 5.58 7.30
N ASP A 304 20.15 5.58 8.41
CA ASP A 304 21.26 4.64 8.57
C ASP A 304 20.79 3.20 8.92
N GLU A 305 21.72 2.25 8.97
CA GLU A 305 21.43 0.83 9.28
C GLU A 305 20.78 0.62 10.66
N LEU A 306 20.80 1.63 11.55
CA LEU A 306 20.16 1.64 12.86
C LEU A 306 18.84 2.42 12.88
N GLY A 307 18.40 2.95 11.73
CA GLY A 307 17.18 3.76 11.60
C GLY A 307 17.31 5.20 12.09
N ASN A 308 18.54 5.67 12.36
CA ASN A 308 18.80 6.96 12.97
C ASN A 308 19.35 8.00 11.98
N ARG A 309 19.04 9.27 12.27
CA ARG A 309 19.22 10.47 11.42
C ARG A 309 18.33 10.48 10.19
N PHE A 310 17.70 11.63 9.97
CA PHE A 310 17.02 12.03 8.75
C PHE A 310 17.33 13.53 8.62
N TYR A 311 18.04 13.93 7.56
CA TYR A 311 18.47 15.32 7.39
C TYR A 311 17.30 16.18 6.89
N LEU A 312 16.61 16.84 7.81
CA LEU A 312 15.51 17.75 7.53
C LEU A 312 16.07 19.10 7.12
N SER A 313 15.73 19.57 5.92
CA SER A 313 16.32 20.73 5.27
C SER A 313 15.70 22.06 5.69
N ASP A 314 14.38 22.09 5.88
CA ASP A 314 13.61 23.33 6.04
C ASP A 314 12.58 23.24 7.18
N SER A 315 12.27 24.40 7.77
CA SER A 315 11.15 24.52 8.71
C SER A 315 9.83 24.18 8.02
N GLY A 316 9.07 23.27 8.62
CA GLY A 316 7.82 22.77 8.06
C GLY A 316 7.96 21.55 7.15
N ASP A 317 9.16 20.99 6.98
CA ASP A 317 9.35 19.64 6.44
C ASP A 317 8.56 18.60 7.28
N GLU A 318 8.15 17.50 6.64
CA GLU A 318 7.38 16.43 7.27
C GLU A 318 8.15 15.10 7.21
N PHE A 319 8.13 14.35 8.32
CA PHE A 319 8.68 13.00 8.41
C PHE A 319 7.66 12.05 9.03
N THR A 320 7.64 10.79 8.60
CA THR A 320 6.69 9.79 9.10
C THR A 320 7.43 8.72 9.89
N ILE A 321 6.91 8.42 11.09
CA ILE A 321 7.33 7.25 11.86
C ILE A 321 6.29 6.15 11.63
N THR A 322 6.76 4.94 11.29
CA THR A 322 5.97 3.72 11.20
C THR A 322 6.16 2.85 12.43
N PHE A 323 5.07 2.20 12.86
CA PHE A 323 5.07 1.16 13.87
C PHE A 323 4.90 -0.19 13.19
N ASN A 324 5.88 -1.09 13.39
CA ASN A 324 5.98 -2.37 12.68
C ASN A 324 5.62 -3.58 13.56
N GLY A 325 5.19 -3.38 14.81
CA GLY A 325 4.73 -4.46 15.68
C GLY A 325 3.48 -5.16 15.13
N GLU A 326 3.45 -6.48 15.27
CA GLU A 326 2.32 -7.33 14.87
C GLU A 326 1.15 -7.18 15.84
N ASP A 327 -0.09 -7.35 15.35
CA ASP A 327 -1.28 -7.25 16.21
C ASP A 327 -1.42 -8.48 17.11
N ASP A 328 -1.68 -8.31 18.41
CA ASP A 328 -1.94 -9.42 19.34
C ASP A 328 -3.39 -9.92 19.18
N LEU A 329 -3.59 -10.70 18.12
CA LEU A 329 -4.87 -11.32 17.76
C LEU A 329 -5.29 -12.44 18.72
N GLU A 330 -4.41 -12.95 19.59
CA GLU A 330 -4.79 -13.95 20.60
C GLU A 330 -5.60 -13.27 21.72
N ASN A 331 -5.14 -12.11 22.19
CA ASN A 331 -5.86 -11.30 23.18
C ASN A 331 -6.88 -10.33 22.55
N GLY A 332 -6.91 -10.21 21.22
CA GLY A 332 -7.85 -9.37 20.48
C GLY A 332 -7.48 -7.89 20.49
N ILE A 333 -6.19 -7.59 20.51
CA ILE A 333 -5.62 -6.25 20.46
C ILE A 333 -5.17 -5.96 19.03
N ILE A 334 -5.48 -4.75 18.55
CA ILE A 334 -5.10 -4.26 17.22
C ILE A 334 -4.32 -2.96 17.42
N TYR A 335 -3.10 -2.87 16.90
CA TYR A 335 -2.29 -1.67 17.06
C TYR A 335 -2.51 -0.71 15.89
N ALA A 336 -3.19 0.41 16.14
CA ALA A 336 -3.50 1.41 15.12
C ALA A 336 -3.49 2.86 15.66
N PRO A 337 -3.00 3.84 14.88
CA PRO A 337 -2.48 3.71 13.51
C PRO A 337 -1.12 3.00 13.46
N LYS A 338 -0.73 2.53 12.26
CA LYS A 338 0.61 1.97 11.98
C LYS A 338 1.61 3.02 11.48
N GLU A 339 1.16 4.25 11.23
CA GLU A 339 1.99 5.37 10.78
C GLU A 339 1.52 6.69 11.42
N LYS A 340 2.45 7.61 11.67
CA LYS A 340 2.18 8.95 12.17
C LYS A 340 3.18 9.95 11.57
N THR A 341 2.65 10.96 10.89
CA THR A 341 3.45 12.05 10.33
C THR A 341 3.65 13.15 11.36
N TYR A 342 4.88 13.61 11.47
CA TYR A 342 5.35 14.70 12.31
C TYR A 342 5.83 15.84 11.40
N LYS A 343 5.71 17.07 11.88
CA LYS A 343 6.12 18.27 11.16
C LYS A 343 7.20 19.01 11.93
N VAL A 344 8.24 19.44 11.24
CA VAL A 344 9.28 20.32 11.79
C VAL A 344 8.64 21.66 12.15
N GLY A 345 8.68 22.01 13.43
CA GLY A 345 8.22 23.30 13.94
C GLY A 345 9.26 24.40 13.75
N ASP A 346 9.12 25.48 14.50
CA ASP A 346 10.18 26.48 14.62
C ASP A 346 11.34 25.87 15.44
N VAL A 347 12.51 25.76 14.82
CA VAL A 347 13.70 25.11 15.37
C VAL A 347 14.94 25.95 15.06
N ASP A 348 16.00 25.69 15.82
CA ASP A 348 17.29 26.34 15.65
C ASP A 348 17.85 26.07 14.23
N THR A 349 18.57 27.05 13.65
CA THR A 349 19.06 27.03 12.26
C THR A 349 20.50 27.51 12.20
N TYR A 350 21.39 26.84 11.46
CA TYR A 350 22.77 27.33 11.29
C TYR A 350 22.84 28.60 10.44
N VAL A 351 23.82 29.46 10.74
CA VAL A 351 24.07 30.70 9.98
C VAL A 351 24.84 30.38 8.70
N SER A 352 24.07 30.13 7.65
CA SER A 352 24.53 29.77 6.29
C SER A 352 24.75 30.99 5.41
N ASP A 353 24.13 32.13 5.70
CA ASP A 353 24.27 33.39 4.95
C ASP A 353 24.50 34.58 5.91
N PRO A 354 25.51 35.45 5.70
CA PRO A 354 25.77 36.60 6.56
C PRO A 354 24.57 37.54 6.75
N SER A 355 23.65 37.62 5.81
CA SER A 355 22.43 38.44 5.90
C SER A 355 21.47 38.00 7.01
N GLN A 356 21.60 36.77 7.53
CA GLN A 356 20.87 36.27 8.70
C GLN A 356 21.34 36.92 10.01
N LEU A 357 22.55 37.50 10.05
CA LEU A 357 23.10 38.18 11.22
C LEU A 357 22.63 39.65 11.29
N ASN A 358 21.89 40.00 12.34
CA ASN A 358 21.48 41.37 12.59
C ASN A 358 22.63 42.25 13.17
N SER A 359 22.36 43.53 13.42
CA SER A 359 23.39 44.48 13.90
C SER A 359 23.90 44.20 15.31
N ASP A 360 23.14 43.52 16.17
CA ASP A 360 23.54 43.14 17.53
C ASP A 360 24.20 41.76 17.55
N ASP A 361 23.79 40.83 16.69
CA ASP A 361 24.52 39.58 16.39
C ASP A 361 25.96 39.89 15.96
N ARG A 362 26.12 40.82 15.01
CA ARG A 362 27.42 41.26 14.49
C ARG A 362 28.31 41.93 15.53
N LYS A 363 27.74 42.72 16.45
CA LYS A 363 28.48 43.32 17.58
C LYS A 363 28.94 42.27 18.59
N GLN A 364 28.14 41.23 18.85
CA GLN A 364 28.53 40.14 19.75
C GLN A 364 29.72 39.37 19.17
N LEU A 365 29.63 38.97 17.89
CA LEU A 365 30.70 38.30 17.17
C LEU A 365 31.96 39.19 17.02
N GLU A 366 31.82 40.48 16.70
CA GLU A 366 32.93 41.45 16.67
C GLU A 366 33.58 41.58 18.05
N GLY A 367 32.78 41.76 19.11
CA GLY A 367 33.26 41.89 20.48
C GLY A 367 34.03 40.66 20.94
N HIS A 368 33.53 39.46 20.62
CA HIS A 368 34.24 38.23 20.93
C HIS A 368 35.51 38.04 20.08
N ALA A 369 35.48 38.34 18.77
CA ALA A 369 36.66 38.28 17.92
C ALA A 369 37.79 39.20 18.43
N LYS A 370 37.45 40.43 18.83
CA LYS A 370 38.41 41.39 19.42
C LYS A 370 38.93 40.94 20.78
N LYS A 371 38.11 40.30 21.61
CA LYS A 371 38.54 39.66 22.87
C LYS A 371 39.53 38.52 22.58
N TYR A 372 39.17 37.60 21.69
CA TYR A 372 40.03 36.47 21.30
C TYR A 372 41.41 36.92 20.80
N LEU A 373 41.48 37.91 19.90
CA LEU A 373 42.75 38.46 19.40
C LEU A 373 43.61 39.02 20.54
N LYS A 374 43.01 39.82 21.42
CA LYS A 374 43.70 40.40 22.57
C LYS A 374 44.17 39.33 23.58
N ASP A 375 43.35 38.32 23.84
CA ASP A 375 43.65 37.23 24.78
C ASP A 375 44.76 36.29 24.23
N ASN A 376 45.08 36.37 22.93
CA ASN A 376 46.16 35.65 22.25
C ASN A 376 47.34 36.57 21.82
N ASP A 377 47.55 37.69 22.53
CA ASP A 377 48.68 38.62 22.36
C ASP A 377 48.81 39.32 20.97
N TYR A 378 47.73 39.43 20.18
CA TYR A 378 47.72 40.21 18.95
C TYR A 378 47.57 41.73 19.23
N ASP A 379 48.68 42.47 19.28
CA ASP A 379 48.72 43.94 19.49
C ASP A 379 48.36 44.74 18.20
N LEU A 380 47.09 44.64 17.78
CA LEU A 380 46.58 45.23 16.55
C LEU A 380 45.92 46.60 16.79
N LYS A 381 46.31 47.59 15.97
CA LYS A 381 45.83 48.98 16.09
C LYS A 381 44.63 49.25 15.20
N ASN A 382 43.73 50.12 15.68
CA ASN A 382 42.54 50.60 14.95
C ASN A 382 41.60 49.50 14.41
N LEU A 383 41.56 48.36 15.11
CA LEU A 383 40.82 47.15 14.75
C LEU A 383 39.31 47.40 14.56
N GLN A 384 38.80 47.20 13.33
CA GLN A 384 37.42 47.52 12.91
C GLN A 384 36.75 46.35 12.17
N LEU A 385 35.45 46.14 12.40
CA LEU A 385 34.66 45.19 11.61
C LEU A 385 34.46 45.68 10.17
N VAL A 386 34.80 44.84 9.20
CA VAL A 386 34.57 45.11 7.77
C VAL A 386 33.35 44.33 7.26
N GLY A 387 33.14 43.12 7.78
CA GLY A 387 31.99 42.30 7.45
C GLY A 387 32.11 40.89 8.00
N CYS A 388 31.15 40.05 7.64
CA CYS A 388 31.09 38.63 7.91
C CYS A 388 31.04 37.83 6.61
N MET A 389 31.61 36.63 6.63
CA MET A 389 31.41 35.61 5.60
C MET A 389 30.90 34.33 6.27
N THR A 390 30.23 33.47 5.51
CA THR A 390 29.94 32.10 5.92
C THR A 390 30.70 31.14 5.01
N GLY A 391 31.15 30.02 5.57
CA GLY A 391 31.82 28.94 4.86
C GLY A 391 31.15 27.61 5.15
N MET A 392 30.76 26.91 4.10
CA MET A 392 30.24 25.54 4.17
C MET A 392 31.30 24.58 3.64
N GLY A 393 31.72 23.61 4.46
CA GLY A 393 32.69 22.59 4.06
C GLY A 393 32.16 21.75 2.89
N LYS A 394 33.00 21.45 1.90
CA LYS A 394 32.60 20.52 0.83
C LYS A 394 32.55 19.08 1.36
N PRO A 395 31.49 18.32 1.04
CA PRO A 395 31.42 16.90 1.36
C PRO A 395 32.62 16.13 0.81
N GLY A 396 33.34 15.41 1.67
CA GLY A 396 34.44 14.53 1.31
C GLY A 396 35.82 15.18 1.06
N GLU A 397 35.94 16.51 1.07
CA GLU A 397 37.26 17.20 0.93
C GLU A 397 37.91 17.56 2.29
N VAL A 398 37.14 17.57 3.39
CA VAL A 398 37.62 17.97 4.73
C VAL A 398 37.45 16.80 5.71
N GLY A 399 38.51 16.39 6.39
CA GLY A 399 38.48 15.24 7.32
C GLY A 399 37.69 15.51 8.59
N TYR A 400 36.84 14.56 9.01
CA TYR A 400 36.00 14.51 10.22
C TYR A 400 35.03 15.69 10.51
N ASN A 401 35.24 16.89 9.98
CA ASN A 401 34.44 18.11 10.24
C ASN A 401 33.70 18.65 8.99
N SER A 402 33.38 17.79 8.02
CA SER A 402 32.82 18.17 6.72
C SER A 402 31.37 18.70 6.71
N ALA A 403 30.80 19.05 7.86
CA ALA A 403 29.42 19.50 8.03
C ALA A 403 29.27 20.75 8.91
N MET A 404 30.38 21.43 9.25
CA MET A 404 30.34 22.66 10.04
C MET A 404 30.05 23.86 9.13
N GLU A 405 28.96 24.57 9.39
CA GLU A 405 28.80 25.96 8.94
C GLU A 405 29.64 26.85 9.85
N ILE A 406 30.50 27.67 9.23
CA ILE A 406 31.45 28.55 9.93
C ILE A 406 31.17 30.00 9.54
N VAL A 407 31.03 30.87 10.53
CA VAL A 407 31.02 32.33 10.34
C VAL A 407 32.45 32.86 10.51
N TYR A 408 32.88 33.68 9.57
CA TYR A 408 34.18 34.37 9.57
C TYR A 408 33.94 35.84 9.85
N VAL A 409 34.42 36.35 10.97
CA VAL A 409 34.38 37.79 11.29
C VAL A 409 35.62 38.45 10.71
N VAL A 410 35.45 39.29 9.68
CA VAL A 410 36.55 39.96 8.98
C VAL A 410 36.82 41.31 9.60
N LEU A 411 38.05 41.50 10.08
CA LEU A 411 38.49 42.74 10.72
C LEU A 411 39.63 43.38 9.91
N SER A 412 39.65 44.71 9.86
CA SER A 412 40.78 45.49 9.36
C SER A 412 41.56 46.09 10.52
N TYR A 413 42.88 46.26 10.35
CA TYR A 413 43.76 46.89 11.32
C TYR A 413 44.88 47.70 10.62
N ASP A 414 45.52 48.59 11.38
CA ASP A 414 46.67 49.36 10.91
C ASP A 414 47.97 48.59 11.14
N TYR A 415 48.54 48.05 10.06
CA TYR A 415 49.89 47.48 10.03
C TYR A 415 50.93 48.59 9.85
N TYR A 416 52.04 48.53 10.59
CA TYR A 416 53.17 49.45 10.43
C TYR A 416 54.40 48.67 9.95
N ASP A 417 54.88 49.03 8.76
CA ASP A 417 56.09 48.49 8.17
C ASP A 417 57.31 49.27 8.67
N ASP A 418 58.06 48.68 9.61
CA ASP A 418 59.30 49.25 10.16
C ASP A 418 60.38 49.52 9.09
N TRP A 419 60.38 48.81 7.96
CA TRP A 419 61.42 48.92 6.93
C TRP A 419 61.13 50.05 5.94
N ASN A 420 59.85 50.31 5.68
CA ASN A 420 59.39 51.37 4.78
C ASN A 420 58.90 52.63 5.53
N GLU A 421 58.81 52.59 6.86
CA GLU A 421 58.26 53.64 7.74
C GLU A 421 56.82 54.05 7.34
N THR A 422 56.01 53.08 6.90
CA THR A 422 54.66 53.30 6.37
C THR A 422 53.58 52.52 7.13
N THR A 423 52.42 53.14 7.33
CA THR A 423 51.21 52.46 7.80
C THR A 423 50.33 52.05 6.62
N THR A 424 49.87 50.80 6.60
CA THR A 424 48.91 50.25 5.65
C THR A 424 47.75 49.58 6.40
N THR A 425 46.57 49.52 5.76
CA THR A 425 45.45 48.74 6.30
C THR A 425 45.59 47.30 5.83
N GLU A 426 45.61 46.36 6.77
CA GLU A 426 45.60 44.92 6.51
C GLU A 426 44.33 44.29 7.12
N TYR A 427 44.05 43.05 6.69
CA TYR A 427 42.83 42.33 7.01
C TYR A 427 43.15 40.97 7.59
N LEU A 428 42.36 40.54 8.57
CA LEU A 428 42.36 39.17 9.09
C LEU A 428 40.91 38.70 9.27
N TYR A 429 40.74 37.43 9.63
CA TYR A 429 39.47 36.96 10.18
C TYR A 429 39.64 36.16 11.46
N VAL A 430 38.55 36.05 12.22
CA VAL A 430 38.39 35.05 13.29
C VAL A 430 37.24 34.11 12.92
N GLN A 431 37.47 32.80 13.04
CA GLN A 431 36.46 31.77 12.77
C GLN A 431 35.54 31.51 13.98
N PHE A 432 34.27 31.30 13.70
CA PHE A 432 33.24 30.88 14.63
C PHE A 432 32.50 29.69 14.00
N PRO A 433 32.78 28.44 14.43
CA PRO A 433 32.02 27.28 14.00
C PRO A 433 30.67 27.20 14.73
N GLU A 434 29.73 26.48 14.13
CA GLU A 434 28.45 26.13 14.77
C GLU A 434 27.68 27.37 15.28
N VAL A 435 27.75 28.46 14.52
CA VAL A 435 26.92 29.63 14.81
C VAL A 435 25.49 29.31 14.42
N VAL A 436 24.61 29.35 15.41
CA VAL A 436 23.21 28.95 15.30
C VAL A 436 22.33 30.15 15.63
N LYS A 437 21.37 30.43 14.76
CA LYS A 437 20.24 31.29 15.07
C LYS A 437 19.18 30.43 15.77
N GLN A 438 18.92 30.72 17.04
CA GLN A 438 17.96 29.96 17.83
C GLN A 438 16.53 30.34 17.44
N SER A 439 15.60 29.41 17.70
CA SER A 439 14.16 29.57 17.42
C SER A 439 13.50 30.78 18.12
N ASP A 440 14.07 31.27 19.23
CA ASP A 440 13.64 32.50 19.91
C ASP A 440 14.25 33.80 19.32
N GLY A 441 15.14 33.67 18.34
CA GLY A 441 15.85 34.76 17.68
C GLY A 441 17.18 35.16 18.32
N SER A 442 17.62 34.50 19.40
CA SER A 442 18.96 34.69 19.95
C SER A 442 20.05 34.06 19.06
N LEU A 443 21.31 34.44 19.30
CA LEU A 443 22.47 33.89 18.60
C LEU A 443 23.25 32.99 19.57
N TYR A 444 23.39 31.72 19.21
CA TYR A 444 24.28 30.79 19.88
C TYR A 444 25.56 30.63 19.07
N TYR A 445 26.70 30.61 19.75
CA TYR A 445 28.00 30.23 19.22
C TYR A 445 28.89 29.78 20.38
N TYR A 446 29.83 28.88 20.11
CA TYR A 446 30.77 28.44 21.14
C TYR A 446 31.72 29.57 21.57
N SER A 447 31.72 29.94 22.85
CA SER A 447 32.53 31.05 23.39
C SER A 447 33.83 30.63 24.09
N GLY A 448 34.02 29.33 24.37
CA GLY A 448 35.28 28.79 24.88
C GLY A 448 35.66 29.12 26.33
N GLU A 449 34.75 29.63 27.16
CA GLU A 449 35.09 30.04 28.54
C GLU A 449 35.10 28.90 29.59
N ASP A 450 34.48 27.74 29.31
CA ASP A 450 34.22 26.70 30.34
C ASP A 450 34.86 25.31 30.12
N ASP A 451 35.56 25.03 29.01
CA ASP A 451 36.18 23.71 28.83
C ASP A 451 37.46 23.70 27.98
N SER A 452 38.32 22.69 28.18
CA SER A 452 39.73 22.69 27.73
C SER A 452 39.98 22.44 26.22
N ASN A 453 38.96 22.65 25.37
CA ASN A 453 39.00 22.46 23.91
C ASN A 453 38.86 23.80 23.14
N LEU A 454 39.74 24.76 23.45
CA LEU A 454 39.89 26.07 22.78
C LEU A 454 40.47 25.97 21.34
N TYR A 455 39.94 25.05 20.52
CA TYR A 455 40.61 24.55 19.32
C TYR A 455 39.99 24.95 17.97
N TYR A 456 39.02 25.89 17.95
CA TYR A 456 38.20 26.13 16.76
C TYR A 456 38.06 27.57 16.26
N SER A 457 38.34 28.58 17.08
CA SER A 457 38.56 29.93 16.55
C SER A 457 39.99 30.04 16.07
N PHE A 458 40.19 29.97 14.75
CA PHE A 458 41.48 30.17 14.10
C PHE A 458 41.54 31.54 13.42
N ILE A 459 42.74 32.11 13.39
CA ILE A 459 43.15 33.17 12.47
C ILE A 459 43.84 32.48 11.28
N SER A 460 43.68 33.02 10.07
CA SER A 460 44.63 32.79 8.98
C SER A 460 45.29 34.11 8.58
N ASP A 461 46.59 34.04 8.28
CA ASP A 461 47.46 34.99 7.59
C ASP A 461 46.97 36.43 7.36
N ASP A 462 47.78 37.40 7.75
CA ASP A 462 47.50 38.82 7.48
C ASP A 462 47.43 39.10 5.98
N PHE A 463 46.30 39.64 5.53
CA PHE A 463 46.02 39.90 4.12
C PHE A 463 46.15 41.40 3.82
N SER A 464 47.05 41.75 2.89
CA SER A 464 47.17 43.12 2.36
C SER A 464 46.08 43.52 1.36
N ASP A 465 45.09 42.65 1.11
CA ASP A 465 43.99 42.86 0.17
C ASP A 465 42.77 42.02 0.60
N ILE A 466 41.59 42.64 0.62
CA ILE A 466 40.37 42.02 1.14
C ILE A 466 39.85 40.85 0.28
N GLY A 467 40.11 40.88 -1.03
CA GLY A 467 39.76 39.78 -1.95
C GLY A 467 40.59 38.53 -1.72
N ARG A 468 41.78 38.66 -1.12
CA ARG A 468 42.60 37.50 -0.70
C ARG A 468 41.98 36.75 0.47
N VAL A 469 41.24 37.44 1.36
CA VAL A 469 40.54 36.83 2.50
C VAL A 469 39.53 35.78 2.00
N LYS A 470 38.64 36.17 1.07
CA LYS A 470 37.66 35.26 0.43
C LYS A 470 38.34 34.14 -0.35
N THR A 471 39.46 34.45 -1.02
CA THR A 471 40.26 33.47 -1.78
C THR A 471 40.87 32.41 -0.87
N ALA A 472 41.45 32.79 0.27
CA ALA A 472 42.07 31.86 1.22
C ALA A 472 41.06 30.88 1.81
N ILE A 473 39.88 31.34 2.24
CA ILE A 473 38.81 30.47 2.74
C ILE A 473 38.33 29.50 1.65
N THR A 474 38.19 29.98 0.41
CA THR A 474 37.78 29.15 -0.74
C THR A 474 38.83 28.07 -1.08
N LEU A 475 40.13 28.41 -1.00
CA LEU A 475 41.23 27.46 -1.22
C LEU A 475 41.30 26.36 -0.15
N ASN A 476 40.85 26.65 1.08
CA ASN A 476 40.73 25.68 2.16
C ASN A 476 39.52 24.72 2.00
N GLY A 477 38.86 24.71 0.85
CA GLY A 477 37.81 23.73 0.51
C GLY A 477 36.39 24.15 0.90
N TYR A 478 36.18 25.38 1.35
CA TYR A 478 34.85 25.89 1.73
C TYR A 478 34.15 26.58 0.55
N ARG A 479 32.82 26.46 0.48
CA ARG A 479 31.98 27.35 -0.32
C ARG A 479 31.70 28.60 0.51
N VAL A 480 32.03 29.78 -0.03
CA VAL A 480 32.00 31.04 0.73
C VAL A 480 30.90 31.97 0.23
N ILE A 481 30.01 32.39 1.14
CA ILE A 481 29.09 33.52 0.93
C ILE A 481 29.62 34.68 1.76
N ALA A 482 29.61 35.89 1.22
CA ALA A 482 30.20 37.06 1.85
C ALA A 482 29.20 38.22 1.90
N ASP A 483 29.30 39.07 2.92
CA ASP A 483 28.62 40.37 2.90
C ASP A 483 29.00 41.17 1.65
N SER A 484 28.07 41.98 1.15
CA SER A 484 28.32 42.91 0.04
C SER A 484 29.39 43.97 0.34
N SER A 485 29.72 44.20 1.62
CA SER A 485 30.86 45.03 2.04
C SER A 485 32.23 44.38 1.79
N LEU A 486 32.26 43.09 1.44
CA LEU A 486 33.46 42.28 1.18
C LEU A 486 33.58 41.87 -0.31
N GLU A 487 32.69 42.37 -1.18
CA GLU A 487 32.67 42.06 -2.62
C GLU A 487 33.26 43.15 -3.53
N ASN A 488 33.72 44.28 -2.95
CA ASN A 488 34.33 45.41 -3.65
C ASN A 488 35.68 45.77 -3.01
#